data_AF-A0A7U7IZU7-F1
#
_entry.id   AF-A0A7U7IZU7-F1
#
_cell.length_a   1.000
_cell.length_b   1.000
_cell.length_c   1.000
_cell.angle_alpha   90.00
_cell.angle_beta   90.00
_cell.angle_gamma   90.00
#
_symmetry.space_group_name_H-M   'P 1'
#
loop_
_entity.id
_entity.type
_entity.pdbx_description
1 polymer ?
#
loop_
_entity_poly.entity_id
_entity_poly.type
_entity_poly.pdbx_seq_one_letter_code
_entity_poly.pdbx_strand_id
1 'polypeptide(L)'
;MADTVTVLCRLPSGIRLDLHDLSSLSERTQATAPVMTPPQARSSILLNGIRQDPLYHPVENRLLGRAGRTTVPTDFWKAWLEQNRQSDLITRKIIFAETTPARADNAMAELAKDRTGLEGADNTTLTEGVTPMQKTA
;
A
#
# COMPACT_ATOMS: atom_id res chain seq x y z
N MET A 1 9.59 16.72 19.81
CA MET A 1 8.71 16.48 18.64
C MET A 1 8.89 15.03 18.24
N ALA A 2 7.82 14.26 18.07
CA ALA A 2 7.94 12.89 17.58
C ALA A 2 8.41 12.94 16.11
N ASP A 3 9.41 12.13 15.77
CA ASP A 3 9.89 12.01 14.39
C ASP A 3 8.83 11.32 13.53
N THR A 4 8.59 11.83 12.32
CA THR A 4 7.54 11.34 11.42
C THR A 4 8.05 11.20 10.01
N VAL A 5 7.55 10.19 9.30
CA VAL A 5 7.78 9.96 7.88
C VAL A 5 6.49 10.08 7.08
N THR A 6 6.62 10.37 5.79
CA THR A 6 5.47 10.31 4.87
C THR A 6 5.47 8.95 4.22
N VAL A 7 4.47 8.13 4.53
CA VAL A 7 4.25 6.83 3.88
C VAL A 7 3.37 7.05 2.66
N LEU A 8 3.88 6.64 1.51
CA LEU A 8 3.18 6.60 0.25
C LEU A 8 2.53 5.23 0.06
N CYS A 9 1.29 5.21 -0.42
CA CYS A 9 0.54 3.98 -0.71
C CYS A 9 -0.08 4.02 -2.10
N ARG A 10 0.33 3.06 -2.93
CA ARG A 10 -0.11 2.89 -4.33
C ARG A 10 -1.32 1.97 -4.48
N LEU A 11 -2.01 1.65 -3.38
CA LEU A 11 -3.28 0.92 -3.42
C LEU A 11 -4.43 1.90 -3.67
N PRO A 12 -5.44 1.58 -4.49
CA PRO A 12 -6.57 2.48 -4.74
C PRO A 12 -7.33 2.90 -3.47
N SER A 13 -7.64 1.94 -2.60
CA SER A 13 -8.38 2.16 -1.35
C SER A 13 -7.51 2.47 -0.14
N GLY A 14 -6.20 2.30 -0.25
CA GLY A 14 -5.30 2.30 0.90
C GLY A 14 -5.32 0.97 1.65
N ILE A 15 -4.69 0.93 2.82
CA ILE A 15 -4.54 -0.27 3.64
C ILE A 15 -4.34 0.09 5.11
N ARG A 16 -4.83 -0.76 6.01
CA ARG A 16 -4.51 -0.69 7.44
C ARG A 16 -3.22 -1.45 7.73
N LEU A 17 -2.26 -0.78 8.35
CA LEU A 17 -1.05 -1.38 8.86
C LEU A 17 -1.27 -1.77 10.32
N ASP A 18 -1.22 -3.07 10.60
CA ASP A 18 -1.32 -3.60 11.95
C ASP A 18 0.07 -4.05 12.42
N LEU A 19 0.49 -3.53 13.57
CA LEU A 19 1.70 -3.95 14.28
C LEU A 19 1.29 -4.92 15.38
N HIS A 20 1.82 -6.14 15.36
CA HIS A 20 1.53 -7.16 16.35
C HIS A 20 2.69 -7.35 17.31
N ASP A 21 2.39 -7.90 18.48
CA ASP A 21 3.45 -8.36 19.38
C ASP A 21 3.91 -9.76 18.98
N LEU A 22 5.14 -9.87 18.48
CA LEU A 22 5.68 -11.12 17.95
C LEU A 22 5.84 -12.19 19.02
N SER A 23 6.09 -11.82 20.29
CA SER A 23 6.14 -12.77 21.39
C SER A 23 4.78 -13.44 21.59
N SER A 24 3.71 -12.64 21.64
CA SER A 24 2.33 -13.13 21.78
C SER A 24 1.91 -14.03 20.60
N LEU A 25 2.35 -13.72 19.38
CA LEU A 25 2.09 -14.56 18.22
C LEU A 25 2.86 -15.89 18.30
N SER A 26 4.11 -15.87 18.76
CA SER A 26 4.93 -17.07 18.97
C SER A 26 4.39 -17.98 20.07
N GLU A 27 3.93 -17.40 21.19
CA GLU A 27 3.28 -18.17 22.26
C GLU A 27 2.01 -18.87 21.75
N ARG A 28 1.24 -18.18 20.91
CA ARG A 28 0.03 -18.74 20.30
C ARG A 28 0.33 -19.88 19.33
N THR A 29 1.41 -19.83 18.56
CA THR A 29 1.79 -20.92 17.65
C THR A 29 2.30 -22.14 18.42
N GLN A 30 2.78 -21.96 19.65
CA GLN A 30 3.25 -23.03 20.53
C GLN A 30 2.18 -23.58 21.48
N ALA A 31 0.96 -23.01 21.46
CA ALA A 31 -0.12 -23.42 22.34
C ALA A 31 -0.56 -24.87 22.08
N THR A 32 -0.76 -25.66 23.14
CA THR A 32 -1.17 -27.07 23.06
C THR A 32 -2.60 -27.25 22.53
N ALA A 33 -3.44 -26.22 22.65
CA ALA A 33 -4.81 -26.20 22.15
C ALA A 33 -5.01 -25.00 21.21
N PRO A 34 -5.90 -25.11 20.21
CA PRO A 34 -6.13 -24.04 19.24
C PRO A 34 -6.69 -22.79 19.94
N VAL A 35 -5.99 -21.65 19.78
CA VAL A 35 -6.44 -20.35 20.26
C VAL A 35 -7.38 -19.73 19.22
N MET A 36 -8.68 -19.81 19.48
CA MET A 36 -9.73 -19.36 18.54
C MET A 36 -9.92 -17.84 18.47
N THR A 37 -9.44 -17.09 19.48
CA THR A 37 -9.54 -15.63 19.50
C THR A 37 -8.57 -15.01 18.49
N PRO A 38 -8.97 -14.11 17.59
CA PRO A 38 -8.05 -13.46 16.65
C PRO A 38 -6.91 -12.72 17.36
N PRO A 39 -5.69 -12.66 16.77
CA PRO A 39 -4.60 -11.86 17.32
C PRO A 39 -4.96 -10.38 17.26
N GLN A 40 -4.78 -9.67 18.38
CA GLN A 40 -5.00 -8.23 18.43
C GLN A 40 -3.73 -7.50 18.00
N ALA A 41 -3.91 -6.43 17.23
CA ALA A 41 -2.82 -5.51 16.91
C ALA A 41 -2.49 -4.68 18.15
N ARG A 42 -1.20 -4.50 18.42
CA ARG A 42 -0.71 -3.57 19.45
C ARG A 42 -1.00 -2.12 19.03
N SER A 43 -0.84 -1.83 17.75
CA SER A 43 -1.16 -0.53 17.16
C SER A 43 -1.51 -0.67 15.69
N SER A 44 -2.37 0.23 15.22
CA SER A 44 -2.87 0.20 13.85
C SER A 44 -2.89 1.61 13.26
N ILE A 45 -2.47 1.74 12.00
CA ILE A 45 -2.55 3.01 11.26
C ILE A 45 -3.17 2.76 9.89
N LEU A 46 -4.17 3.57 9.52
CA LEU A 46 -4.78 3.54 8.19
C LEU A 46 -3.96 4.41 7.23
N LEU A 47 -3.44 3.81 6.17
CA LEU A 47 -2.85 4.55 5.06
C LEU A 47 -3.92 4.98 4.07
N ASN A 48 -3.83 6.24 3.67
CA ASN A 48 -4.58 6.77 2.54
C ASN A 48 -4.18 6.07 1.25
N GLY A 49 -5.16 5.72 0.41
CA GLY A 49 -4.92 5.18 -0.93
C GLY A 49 -4.79 6.26 -2.01
N ILE A 50 -4.54 5.81 -3.23
CA ILE A 50 -4.43 6.67 -4.42
C ILE A 50 -5.65 7.58 -4.59
N ARG A 51 -6.86 7.12 -4.22
CA ARG A 51 -8.09 7.93 -4.33
C ARG A 51 -8.06 9.22 -3.50
N GLN A 52 -7.15 9.32 -2.54
CA GLN A 52 -6.95 10.52 -1.72
C GLN A 52 -5.80 11.41 -2.24
N ASP A 53 -5.16 11.04 -3.36
CA ASP A 53 -4.15 11.87 -4.01
C ASP A 53 -4.83 13.11 -4.64
N PRO A 54 -4.31 14.34 -4.45
CA PRO A 54 -4.92 15.56 -5.00
C PRO A 54 -5.05 15.58 -6.53
N LEU A 55 -4.21 14.80 -7.23
CA LEU A 55 -4.16 14.72 -8.69
C LEU A 55 -4.90 13.47 -9.21
N TYR A 56 -5.70 12.80 -8.38
CA TYR A 56 -6.52 11.67 -8.77
C TYR A 56 -7.81 12.13 -9.46
N HIS A 57 -8.08 11.60 -10.66
CA HIS A 57 -9.31 11.88 -11.40
C HIS A 57 -10.25 10.66 -11.35
N PRO A 58 -11.43 10.74 -10.69
CA PRO A 58 -12.31 9.59 -10.49
C PRO A 58 -12.78 8.89 -11.76
N VAL A 59 -13.03 9.64 -12.83
CA VAL A 59 -13.53 9.09 -14.12
C VAL A 59 -12.42 8.37 -14.88
N GLU A 60 -11.18 8.87 -14.81
CA GLU A 60 -10.06 8.27 -15.53
C GLU A 60 -9.44 7.12 -14.74
N ASN A 61 -9.64 7.10 -13.41
CA ASN A 61 -9.10 6.10 -12.50
C ASN A 61 -7.60 5.85 -12.72
N ARG A 62 -6.85 6.91 -13.02
CA ARG A 62 -5.42 6.82 -13.34
C ARG A 62 -4.62 6.58 -12.07
N LEU A 63 -4.03 5.39 -11.97
CA LEU A 63 -3.25 4.98 -10.80
C LEU A 63 -1.73 5.22 -10.95
N LEU A 64 -1.21 5.20 -12.17
CA LEU A 64 0.23 5.36 -12.41
C LEU A 64 0.73 6.75 -12.02
N GLY A 65 1.83 6.78 -11.27
CA GLY A 65 2.44 8.01 -10.76
C GLY A 65 1.58 8.73 -9.73
N ARG A 66 0.71 7.99 -9.01
CA ARG A 66 -0.13 8.51 -7.91
C ARG A 66 0.03 7.65 -6.67
N ALA A 67 -0.13 8.27 -5.50
CA ALA A 67 -0.11 7.57 -4.22
C ALA A 67 -0.87 8.36 -3.16
N GLY A 68 -1.59 7.65 -2.30
CA GLY A 68 -2.05 8.26 -1.06
C GLY A 68 -0.88 8.54 -0.15
N ARG A 69 -0.89 9.70 0.52
CA ARG A 69 0.16 10.13 1.44
C ARG A 69 -0.39 10.16 2.86
N THR A 70 0.35 9.59 3.80
CA THR A 70 -0.03 9.54 5.21
C THR A 70 1.18 9.86 6.08
N THR A 71 1.04 10.78 7.03
CA THR A 71 2.09 11.05 8.02
C THR A 71 2.03 9.98 9.10
N VAL A 72 3.15 9.30 9.33
CA VAL A 72 3.25 8.15 10.23
C VAL A 72 4.42 8.36 11.19
N PRO A 73 4.30 8.03 12.49
CA PRO A 73 5.43 8.07 13.42
C PRO A 73 6.58 7.17 12.94
N THR A 74 7.81 7.68 12.95
CA THR A 74 8.98 6.96 12.43
C THR A 74 9.18 5.61 13.12
N ASP A 75 8.99 5.55 14.43
CA ASP A 75 9.18 4.32 15.21
C ASP A 75 8.14 3.24 14.84
N PHE A 76 6.89 3.64 14.61
CA PHE A 76 5.85 2.73 14.12
C PHE A 76 6.24 2.17 12.74
N TRP A 77 6.64 3.05 11.81
CA TRP A 77 6.99 2.63 10.46
C TRP A 77 8.17 1.65 10.44
N LYS A 78 9.23 1.93 11.22
CA LYS A 78 10.39 1.04 11.32
C LYS A 78 10.02 -0.34 11.89
N ALA A 79 9.24 -0.36 12.97
CA ALA A 79 8.80 -1.62 13.59
C ALA A 79 7.90 -2.42 12.63
N TRP A 80 6.97 -1.75 11.95
CA TRP A 80 6.09 -2.39 10.99
C TRP A 80 6.85 -2.93 9.77
N LEU A 81 7.84 -2.17 9.27
CA LEU A 81 8.69 -2.58 8.16
C LEU A 81 9.49 -3.84 8.51
N GLU A 82 10.08 -3.92 9.70
CA GLU A 82 10.80 -5.13 10.13
C GLU A 82 9.87 -6.34 10.20
N GLN A 83 8.68 -6.19 10.78
CA GLN A 83 7.67 -7.25 10.85
C GLN A 83 7.23 -7.74 9.46
N ASN A 84 7.20 -6.86 8.45
CA ASN A 84 6.60 -7.13 7.14
C ASN A 84 7.59 -7.01 5.97
N ARG A 85 8.90 -7.07 6.22
CA ARG A 85 9.95 -6.79 5.22
C ARG A 85 9.89 -7.68 3.97
N GLN A 86 9.30 -8.86 4.09
CA GLN A 86 9.14 -9.83 3.00
C GLN A 86 7.80 -9.72 2.26
N SER A 87 6.91 -8.82 2.70
CA SER A 87 5.60 -8.62 2.07
C SER A 87 5.75 -8.03 0.66
N ASP A 88 4.90 -8.49 -0.26
CA ASP A 88 4.77 -7.91 -1.61
C ASP A 88 4.47 -6.40 -1.57
N LEU A 89 3.87 -5.91 -0.48
CA LEU A 89 3.65 -4.49 -0.28
C LEU A 89 4.96 -3.68 -0.27
N ILE A 90 6.02 -4.27 0.28
CA ILE A 90 7.35 -3.67 0.39
C ILE A 90 8.22 -4.03 -0.80
N THR A 91 8.32 -5.32 -1.12
CA THR A 91 9.24 -5.80 -2.17
C THR A 91 8.89 -5.26 -3.55
N ARG A 92 7.61 -5.00 -3.82
CA ARG A 92 7.12 -4.38 -5.07
C ARG A 92 6.92 -2.86 -4.97
N LYS A 93 7.39 -2.23 -3.89
CA LYS A 93 7.26 -0.79 -3.64
C LYS A 93 5.82 -0.28 -3.79
N ILE A 94 4.84 -1.05 -3.30
CA ILE A 94 3.43 -0.64 -3.25
C ILE A 94 3.22 0.36 -2.11
N ILE A 95 3.89 0.15 -0.99
CA ILE A 95 3.98 1.10 0.11
C ILE A 95 5.46 1.33 0.45
N PHE A 96 5.83 2.59 0.67
CA PHE A 96 7.19 2.98 1.05
C PHE A 96 7.16 4.35 1.73
N ALA A 97 8.22 4.71 2.45
CA ALA A 97 8.27 5.97 3.19
C ALA A 97 9.38 6.88 2.69
N GLU A 98 9.11 8.18 2.72
CA GLU A 98 10.07 9.23 2.43
C GLU A 98 10.11 10.26 3.55
N THR A 99 11.30 10.83 3.76
CA THR A 99 11.55 11.78 4.85
C THR A 99 11.15 13.21 4.50
N THR A 100 11.03 13.53 3.21
CA THR A 100 10.64 14.87 2.74
C THR A 100 9.61 14.79 1.60
N PRO A 101 8.72 15.79 1.47
CA PRO A 101 7.77 15.84 0.36
C PRO A 101 8.45 15.80 -1.01
N ALA A 102 9.56 16.51 -1.19
CA ALA A 102 10.29 16.54 -2.46
C ALA A 102 10.82 15.14 -2.85
N ARG A 103 11.29 14.34 -1.89
CA ARG A 103 11.71 12.95 -2.15
C ARG A 103 10.51 12.06 -2.49
N ALA A 104 9.40 12.24 -1.78
CA ALA A 104 8.15 11.54 -2.08
C ALA A 104 7.71 11.78 -3.53
N ASP A 105 7.74 13.03 -3.99
CA ASP A 105 7.35 13.38 -5.36
C ASP A 105 8.35 12.83 -6.41
N ASN A 106 9.65 12.92 -6.15
CA ASN A 106 10.67 12.35 -7.04
C ASN A 106 10.52 10.82 -7.15
N ALA A 107 10.34 10.12 -6.03
CA ALA A 107 10.14 8.68 -6.02
C ALA A 107 8.87 8.29 -6.80
N MET A 108 7.79 9.07 -6.70
CA MET A 108 6.58 8.84 -7.48
C MET A 108 6.75 9.11 -8.97
N ALA A 109 7.58 10.08 -9.36
CA ALA A 109 7.90 10.34 -10.76
C ALA A 109 8.70 9.20 -11.37
N GLU A 110 9.65 8.62 -10.62
CA GLU A 110 10.40 7.43 -11.03
C GLU A 110 9.49 6.22 -11.22
N LEU A 111 8.64 5.95 -10.20
CA LEU A 111 7.72 4.81 -10.19
C LEU A 111 6.51 4.98 -11.12
N ALA A 112 6.32 6.15 -11.75
CA ALA A 112 5.20 6.41 -12.65
C ALA A 112 5.20 5.50 -13.89
N LYS A 113 6.37 4.96 -14.26
CA LYS A 113 6.55 4.03 -15.38
C LYS A 113 6.33 2.57 -15.00
N ASP A 114 6.40 2.26 -13.71
CA ASP A 114 6.35 0.90 -13.19
C ASP A 114 4.91 0.54 -12.79
N ARG A 115 4.34 -0.46 -13.45
CA ARG A 115 2.99 -0.95 -13.13
C ARG A 115 3.00 -1.72 -11.80
N THR A 116 2.00 -1.48 -10.96
CA THR A 116 1.77 -2.26 -9.74
C THR A 116 1.06 -3.58 -10.00
N GLY A 117 0.41 -3.71 -11.17
CA GLY A 117 -0.50 -4.80 -11.50
C GLY A 117 -1.93 -4.58 -10.99
N LEU A 118 -2.19 -3.45 -10.32
CA LEU A 118 -3.52 -3.04 -9.86
C LEU A 118 -4.17 -2.04 -10.82
N GLU A 119 -3.43 -1.61 -11.84
CA GLU A 119 -3.96 -0.78 -12.93
C GLU A 119 -4.93 -1.58 -13.80
N GLY A 120 -5.92 -0.89 -14.36
CA GLY A 120 -6.82 -1.48 -15.35
C GLY A 120 -6.06 -2.06 -16.56
N ALA A 121 -6.67 -3.05 -17.20
CA ALA A 121 -6.16 -3.61 -18.45
C ALA A 121 -6.05 -2.50 -19.51
N ASP A 122 -5.03 -2.59 -20.36
CA ASP A 122 -4.91 -1.69 -21.50
C ASP A 122 -5.97 -2.07 -22.54
N ASN A 123 -6.79 -1.11 -22.96
CA ASN A 123 -7.83 -1.31 -23.97
C ASN A 123 -7.23 -1.65 -25.35
N THR A 124 -5.93 -1.41 -25.56
CA THR A 124 -5.23 -1.69 -26.82
C THR A 124 -4.57 -3.06 -26.85
N THR A 125 -4.35 -3.68 -25.69
CA THR A 125 -3.72 -5.01 -25.56
C THR A 125 -4.73 -5.95 -24.91
N LEU A 126 -5.79 -6.26 -25.65
CA LEU A 126 -6.81 -7.19 -25.19
C LEU A 126 -6.22 -8.62 -25.13
N THR A 127 -6.60 -9.36 -24.09
CA THR A 127 -6.28 -10.78 -23.97
C THR A 127 -6.93 -11.54 -25.12
N GLU A 128 -6.26 -12.59 -25.60
CA GLU A 128 -6.78 -13.44 -26.68
C GLU A 128 -8.21 -13.92 -26.36
N GLY A 129 -9.14 -13.71 -27.30
CA GLY A 129 -10.57 -14.01 -27.12
C GLY A 129 -11.43 -12.86 -26.56
N VAL A 130 -10.85 -11.71 -26.20
CA VAL A 130 -11.62 -10.52 -25.76
C VAL A 130 -11.80 -9.55 -26.93
N THR A 131 -13.04 -9.18 -27.25
CA THR A 131 -13.37 -8.19 -28.29
C THR A 131 -13.85 -6.89 -27.64
N PRO A 132 -13.39 -5.70 -28.09
CA PRO A 132 -13.89 -4.44 -27.54
C PRO A 132 -15.38 -4.27 -27.84
N MET A 133 -16.15 -3.86 -26.84
CA MET A 133 -17.55 -3.48 -27.04
C MET A 133 -17.60 -2.28 -27.99
N GLN A 134 -18.25 -2.44 -29.15
CA GLN A 134 -18.43 -1.34 -30.09
C GLN A 134 -19.30 -0.27 -29.42
N LYS A 135 -18.80 0.97 -29.36
CA LYS A 135 -19.61 2.11 -28.95
C LYS A 135 -20.68 2.35 -30.02
N THR A 136 -21.94 2.16 -29.67
CA THR A 136 -23.07 2.62 -30.49
C THR A 136 -22.98 4.15 -30.60
N ALA A 137 -22.99 4.66 -31.83
CA ALA A 137 -22.92 6.08 -32.15
C ALA A 137 -24.15 6.86 -31.63
#